data_AF-A0A2H9MYB1-F1
#
_entry.id   AF-A0A2H9MYB1-F1
#
_cell.length_a   1.000
_cell.length_b   1.000
_cell.length_c   1.000
_cell.angle_alpha   90.00
_cell.angle_beta   90.00
_cell.angle_gamma   90.00
#
_symmetry.space_group_name_H-M   'P 1'
#
loop_
_entity.id
_entity.type
_entity.pdbx_description
1 polymer ?
#
loop_
_entity_poly.entity_id
_entity_poly.type
_entity_poly.pdbx_seq_one_letter_code
_entity_poly.pdbx_strand_id
1 'polypeptide(L)'
;VIMNPKSHGASDEAVFKVPSEQVFATVSVKGPGSTTTVAGTGIKKVVPVTNAVAKLDTEVSPPVGKHLVLVGGPAVNKLTAQALGLTYPTYGSSGLLPFAQGEGYVGLTDGVLEIGKYAVVVAGWEAGDTRNACSVLQQFGTFATQLDGNMAVKVTSVSASGITPVTS
;
A
#
# COMPACT_ATOMS: atom_id res chain seq x y z
N VAL A 1 8.43 -46.26 -18.91
CA VAL A 1 8.95 -47.52 -19.52
C VAL A 1 9.01 -48.57 -18.43
N ILE A 2 8.47 -49.77 -18.67
CA ILE A 2 8.53 -50.89 -17.71
C ILE A 2 9.96 -51.42 -17.70
N MET A 3 10.61 -51.38 -16.54
CA MET A 3 11.97 -51.88 -16.36
C MET A 3 11.93 -53.34 -15.89
N ASN A 4 12.73 -54.20 -16.51
CA ASN A 4 12.95 -55.60 -16.09
C ASN A 4 11.67 -56.43 -15.80
N PRO A 5 10.78 -56.63 -16.79
CA PRO A 5 9.56 -57.42 -16.61
C PRO A 5 9.84 -58.92 -16.35
N LYS A 6 11.02 -59.41 -16.73
CA LYS A 6 11.37 -60.85 -16.67
C LYS A 6 11.82 -61.33 -15.28
N SER A 7 12.25 -60.42 -14.39
CA SER A 7 12.71 -60.77 -13.05
C SER A 7 11.71 -60.45 -11.94
N HIS A 8 10.60 -59.78 -12.23
CA HIS A 8 9.60 -59.36 -11.23
C HIS A 8 8.16 -59.85 -11.53
N GLY A 9 7.93 -60.48 -12.69
CA GLY A 9 6.61 -61.00 -13.07
C GLY A 9 6.13 -62.22 -12.28
N ALA A 10 7.00 -62.91 -11.54
CA ALA A 10 6.63 -64.03 -10.68
C ALA A 10 6.23 -63.59 -9.25
N SER A 11 6.47 -62.32 -8.90
CA SER A 11 6.20 -61.74 -7.58
C SER A 11 5.10 -60.68 -7.60
N ASP A 12 4.34 -60.55 -8.71
CA ASP A 12 3.28 -59.54 -8.89
C ASP A 12 3.74 -58.08 -8.65
N GLU A 13 5.00 -57.78 -8.94
CA GLU A 13 5.55 -56.42 -8.78
C GLU A 13 5.90 -55.78 -10.14
N ALA A 14 5.37 -54.59 -10.38
CA ALA A 14 5.66 -53.80 -11.58
C ALA A 14 6.49 -52.56 -11.22
N VAL A 15 7.76 -52.54 -11.66
CA VAL A 15 8.66 -51.38 -11.44
C VAL A 15 8.49 -50.36 -12.56
N PHE A 16 7.83 -49.24 -12.25
CA PHE A 16 7.64 -48.11 -13.14
C PHE A 16 8.74 -47.05 -12.95
N LYS A 17 9.49 -46.73 -14.02
CA LYS A 17 10.38 -45.56 -14.03
C LYS A 17 9.61 -44.32 -14.50
N VAL A 18 9.43 -43.37 -13.59
CA VAL A 18 8.95 -42.01 -13.89
C VAL A 18 10.16 -41.16 -14.34
N PRO A 19 10.07 -40.41 -15.46
CA PRO A 19 11.14 -39.51 -15.88
C PRO A 19 11.45 -38.47 -14.80
N SER A 20 12.73 -38.23 -14.54
CA SER A 20 13.24 -37.33 -13.49
C SER A 20 13.15 -35.84 -13.84
N GLU A 21 12.50 -35.46 -14.93
CA GLU A 21 12.10 -34.08 -15.20
C GLU A 21 10.81 -33.77 -14.41
N GLN A 22 11.02 -33.68 -13.09
CA GLN A 22 10.23 -32.99 -12.07
C GLN A 22 8.85 -32.46 -12.48
N VAL A 23 7.82 -33.28 -12.33
CA VAL A 23 6.45 -32.77 -12.17
C VAL A 23 6.19 -32.62 -10.68
N PHE A 24 6.48 -31.44 -10.13
CA PHE A 24 6.04 -31.08 -8.78
C PHE A 24 4.60 -30.59 -8.85
N ALA A 25 3.64 -31.44 -8.46
CA ALA A 25 2.28 -30.97 -8.20
C ALA A 25 2.19 -30.53 -6.73
N THR A 26 2.04 -29.23 -6.47
CA THR A 26 1.68 -28.73 -5.14
C THR A 26 0.17 -28.87 -4.95
N VAL A 27 -0.26 -30.02 -4.42
CA VAL A 27 -1.65 -30.22 -4.02
C VAL A 27 -1.81 -29.80 -2.56
N SER A 28 -2.68 -28.82 -2.30
CA SER A 28 -3.09 -28.47 -0.94
C SER A 28 -4.61 -28.50 -0.84
N VAL A 29 -5.14 -29.32 0.07
CA VAL A 29 -6.55 -29.35 0.44
C VAL A 29 -6.66 -28.72 1.82
N LYS A 30 -7.52 -27.70 1.98
CA LYS A 30 -7.65 -26.96 3.24
C LYS A 30 -9.10 -26.80 3.66
N GLY A 31 -9.36 -27.06 4.94
CA GLY A 31 -10.60 -26.68 5.61
C GLY A 31 -10.62 -25.19 6.03
N PRO A 32 -11.80 -24.66 6.41
CA PRO A 32 -11.92 -23.27 6.85
C PRO A 32 -11.02 -23.01 8.07
N GLY A 33 -10.08 -22.07 7.94
CA GLY A 33 -9.17 -21.66 9.02
C GLY A 33 -7.73 -22.20 8.97
N SER A 34 -7.33 -22.93 7.92
CA SER A 34 -5.94 -23.43 7.80
C SER A 34 -4.99 -22.44 7.09
N THR A 35 -3.91 -22.02 7.78
CA THR A 35 -2.80 -21.24 7.22
C THR A 35 -1.72 -22.16 6.63
N THR A 36 -1.07 -21.73 5.54
CA THR A 36 0.18 -22.35 5.05
C THR A 36 1.32 -21.37 5.14
N THR A 37 2.40 -21.79 5.77
CA THR A 37 3.72 -21.18 5.66
C THR A 37 4.44 -21.80 4.46
N VAL A 38 4.30 -21.17 3.28
CA VAL A 38 5.24 -21.40 2.18
C VAL A 38 6.35 -20.38 2.34
N ALA A 39 7.61 -20.83 2.39
CA ALA A 39 8.78 -19.97 2.38
C ALA A 39 8.93 -19.36 0.98
N GLY A 40 8.39 -18.16 0.81
CA GLY A 40 8.46 -17.41 -0.45
C GLY A 40 7.44 -16.27 -0.44
N THR A 41 7.92 -15.05 -0.26
CA THR A 41 7.20 -13.76 -0.32
C THR A 41 5.88 -13.73 0.45
N GLY A 42 5.97 -13.30 1.72
CA GLY A 42 4.90 -13.32 2.71
C GLY A 42 3.50 -13.02 2.16
N ILE A 43 2.57 -13.94 2.41
CA ILE A 43 1.15 -13.74 2.17
C ILE A 43 0.73 -12.56 3.04
N LYS A 44 0.43 -11.41 2.42
CA LYS A 44 -0.19 -10.28 3.12
C LYS A 44 -1.54 -10.79 3.63
N LYS A 45 -1.63 -11.10 4.92
CA LYS A 45 -2.89 -11.52 5.56
C LYS A 45 -3.92 -10.44 5.28
N VAL A 46 -4.95 -10.76 4.49
CA VAL A 46 -6.09 -9.87 4.28
C VAL A 46 -6.82 -9.80 5.61
N VAL A 47 -6.60 -8.72 6.37
CA VAL A 47 -7.42 -8.39 7.52
C VAL A 47 -8.66 -7.71 6.96
N PRO A 48 -9.85 -8.33 7.06
CA PRO A 48 -11.06 -7.71 6.57
C PRO A 48 -11.31 -6.41 7.33
N VAL A 49 -11.59 -5.36 6.58
CA VAL A 49 -12.01 -4.07 7.12
C VAL A 49 -13.47 -4.20 7.55
N THR A 50 -13.71 -4.44 8.83
CA THR A 50 -15.05 -4.69 9.39
C THR A 50 -15.82 -3.43 9.76
N ASN A 51 -15.18 -2.27 9.68
CA ASN A 51 -15.75 -0.96 10.01
C ASN A 51 -15.52 0.03 8.87
N ALA A 52 -16.37 1.04 8.75
CA ALA A 52 -16.13 2.15 7.82
C ALA A 52 -14.82 2.87 8.21
N VAL A 53 -13.78 2.69 7.39
CA VAL A 53 -12.45 3.31 7.56
C VAL A 53 -12.33 4.66 6.86
N ALA A 54 -13.14 4.88 5.83
CA ALA A 54 -13.28 6.18 5.19
C ALA A 54 -14.38 6.95 5.91
N LYS A 55 -14.01 8.06 6.54
CA LYS A 55 -14.92 9.01 7.18
C LYS A 55 -14.72 10.37 6.54
N LEU A 56 -15.78 11.16 6.49
CA LEU A 56 -15.68 12.55 6.10
C LEU A 56 -14.93 13.35 7.18
N ASP A 57 -14.25 14.41 6.78
CA ASP A 57 -13.55 15.30 7.71
C ASP A 57 -14.49 15.91 8.75
N THR A 58 -15.76 16.11 8.41
CA THR A 58 -16.81 16.58 9.33
C THR A 58 -17.27 15.54 10.35
N GLU A 59 -16.97 14.25 10.13
CA GLU A 59 -17.35 13.15 11.01
C GLU A 59 -16.22 12.76 11.99
N VAL A 60 -15.07 13.44 11.88
CA VAL A 60 -13.86 13.15 12.64
C VAL A 60 -13.44 14.41 13.40
N SER A 61 -13.61 14.38 14.72
CA SER A 61 -13.11 15.42 15.63
C SER A 61 -11.88 14.92 16.37
N PRO A 62 -10.71 15.59 16.26
CA PRO A 62 -9.55 15.28 17.08
C PRO A 62 -9.84 15.52 18.59
N PRO A 63 -9.22 14.75 19.50
CA PRO A 63 -8.29 13.65 19.26
C PRO A 63 -8.99 12.35 18.84
N VAL A 64 -8.39 11.60 17.92
CA VAL A 64 -8.96 10.35 17.36
C VAL A 64 -8.31 9.11 17.99
N GLY A 65 -7.20 9.27 18.72
CA GLY A 65 -6.47 8.20 19.39
C GLY A 65 -5.68 7.27 18.45
N LYS A 66 -5.71 7.54 17.14
CA LYS A 66 -5.17 6.68 16.07
C LYS A 66 -4.35 7.50 15.08
N HIS A 67 -3.46 6.81 14.35
CA HIS A 67 -2.83 7.39 13.16
C HIS A 67 -3.87 7.61 12.07
N LEU A 68 -3.76 8.72 11.35
CA LEU A 68 -4.73 9.11 10.33
C LEU A 68 -4.08 9.16 8.96
N VAL A 69 -4.84 8.81 7.93
CA VAL A 69 -4.51 9.11 6.54
C VAL A 69 -5.56 10.10 6.05
N LEU A 70 -5.14 11.32 5.80
CA LEU A 70 -5.98 12.40 5.32
C LEU A 70 -5.86 12.44 3.81
N VAL A 71 -6.95 12.16 3.11
CA VAL A 71 -7.00 12.21 1.65
C VAL A 71 -7.79 13.43 1.21
N GLY A 72 -7.25 14.16 0.25
CA GLY A 72 -7.83 15.38 -0.32
C GLY A 72 -7.07 16.63 0.07
N GLY A 73 -7.12 17.64 -0.80
CA GLY A 73 -6.46 18.92 -0.57
C GLY A 73 -7.07 19.74 0.58
N PRO A 74 -6.37 20.78 1.05
CA PRO A 74 -6.82 21.65 2.15
C PRO A 74 -8.04 22.52 1.82
N ALA A 75 -8.49 22.54 0.56
CA ALA A 75 -9.76 23.16 0.16
C ALA A 75 -10.97 22.24 0.39
N VAL A 76 -10.78 20.92 0.39
CA VAL A 76 -11.85 19.92 0.47
C VAL A 76 -11.88 19.19 1.81
N ASN A 77 -10.76 19.17 2.53
CA ASN A 77 -10.61 18.47 3.80
C ASN A 77 -10.05 19.43 4.87
N LYS A 78 -10.87 19.75 5.88
CA LYS A 78 -10.52 20.64 6.99
C LYS A 78 -9.35 20.11 7.82
N LEU A 79 -9.30 18.80 8.05
CA LEU A 79 -8.22 18.16 8.79
C LEU A 79 -6.91 18.23 8.02
N THR A 80 -6.95 18.20 6.69
CA THR A 80 -5.76 18.43 5.85
C THR A 80 -5.26 19.86 5.95
N ALA A 81 -6.16 20.85 5.93
CA ALA A 81 -5.77 22.25 6.16
C ALA A 81 -5.12 22.42 7.54
N GLN A 82 -5.72 21.86 8.60
CA GLN A 82 -5.15 21.87 9.95
C GLN A 82 -3.80 21.17 10.01
N ALA A 83 -3.66 19.99 9.40
CA ALA A 83 -2.40 19.24 9.36
C ALA A 83 -1.27 20.02 8.67
N LEU A 84 -1.60 20.85 7.68
CA LEU A 84 -0.65 21.71 6.97
C LEU A 84 -0.49 23.11 7.60
N GLY A 85 -1.20 23.41 8.70
CA GLY A 85 -1.16 24.74 9.34
C GLY A 85 -1.84 25.85 8.53
N LEU A 86 -2.75 25.50 7.62
CA LEU A 86 -3.44 26.42 6.72
C LEU A 86 -4.86 26.70 7.19
N THR A 87 -5.41 27.86 6.80
CA THR A 87 -6.81 28.19 7.07
C THR A 87 -7.73 27.52 6.05
N TYR A 88 -8.76 26.81 6.50
CA TYR A 88 -9.73 26.20 5.60
C TYR A 88 -10.76 27.23 5.08
N PRO A 89 -11.12 27.22 3.78
CA PRO A 89 -10.53 26.43 2.68
C PRO A 89 -9.32 27.15 2.07
N THR A 90 -8.19 26.45 1.91
CA THR A 90 -7.04 26.95 1.14
C THR A 90 -6.95 26.21 -0.19
N TYR A 91 -7.09 26.93 -1.29
CA TYR A 91 -6.95 26.40 -2.64
C TYR A 91 -5.50 26.43 -3.11
N GLY A 92 -5.16 25.58 -4.08
CA GLY A 92 -3.82 25.56 -4.66
C GLY A 92 -3.37 26.91 -5.25
N SER A 93 -4.30 27.70 -5.76
CA SER A 93 -4.03 29.06 -6.26
C SER A 93 -3.53 30.05 -5.21
N SER A 94 -3.62 29.72 -3.91
CA SER A 94 -3.09 30.56 -2.83
C SER A 94 -1.57 30.69 -2.84
N GLY A 95 -0.85 29.75 -3.48
CA GLY A 95 0.61 29.69 -3.44
C GLY A 95 1.18 29.29 -2.07
N LEU A 96 0.32 28.95 -1.11
CA LEU A 96 0.71 28.54 0.24
C LEU A 96 0.93 27.02 0.35
N LEU A 97 0.66 26.27 -0.73
CA LEU A 97 0.80 24.82 -0.74
C LEU A 97 2.23 24.40 -1.10
N PRO A 98 2.72 23.30 -0.54
CA PRO A 98 4.05 22.77 -0.88
C PRO A 98 4.12 22.14 -2.29
N PHE A 99 3.02 22.12 -3.05
CA PHE A 99 2.89 21.49 -4.37
C PHE A 99 2.19 22.43 -5.37
N ALA A 100 2.49 22.26 -6.65
CA ALA A 100 2.02 23.11 -7.75
C ALA A 100 0.96 22.43 -8.63
N GLN A 101 0.56 23.13 -9.69
CA GLN A 101 -0.39 22.61 -10.68
C GLN A 101 0.13 21.32 -11.33
N GLY A 102 -0.72 20.29 -11.38
CA GLY A 102 -0.36 18.96 -11.91
C GLY A 102 0.49 18.10 -10.98
N GLU A 103 0.63 18.51 -9.70
CA GLU A 103 1.38 17.76 -8.69
C GLU A 103 0.45 17.19 -7.61
N GLY A 104 0.70 15.94 -7.26
CA GLY A 104 0.27 15.30 -6.03
C GLY A 104 1.27 15.54 -4.91
N TYR A 105 0.84 15.37 -3.67
CA TYR A 105 1.63 15.54 -2.46
C TYR A 105 1.31 14.43 -1.48
N VAL A 106 2.36 13.80 -0.96
CA VAL A 106 2.29 12.84 0.15
C VAL A 106 3.22 13.35 1.24
N GLY A 107 2.68 13.74 2.39
CA GLY A 107 3.46 14.26 3.51
C GLY A 107 3.07 13.60 4.82
N LEU A 108 4.05 13.36 5.68
CA LEU A 108 3.87 12.90 7.05
C LEU A 108 3.91 14.12 7.97
N THR A 109 2.88 14.28 8.79
CA THR A 109 2.83 15.29 9.85
C THR A 109 2.74 14.60 11.21
N ASP A 110 3.54 15.04 12.16
CA ASP A 110 3.59 14.51 13.51
C ASP A 110 3.03 15.53 14.51
N GLY A 111 2.22 15.07 15.45
CA GLY A 111 1.76 15.90 16.56
C GLY A 111 0.76 17.01 16.22
N VAL A 112 0.46 17.27 14.95
CA VAL A 112 -0.39 18.41 14.53
C VAL A 112 -1.87 18.20 14.84
N LEU A 113 -2.40 17.00 14.61
CA LEU A 113 -3.79 16.66 14.93
C LEU A 113 -3.94 16.13 16.36
N GLU A 114 -2.93 15.42 16.84
CA GLU A 114 -2.87 14.85 18.19
C GLU A 114 -1.41 14.60 18.55
N ILE A 115 -0.99 15.05 19.75
CA ILE A 115 0.38 14.90 20.24
C ILE A 115 0.75 13.41 20.29
N GLY A 116 1.90 13.05 19.71
CA GLY A 116 2.38 11.66 19.66
C GLY A 116 1.67 10.77 18.64
N LYS A 117 0.82 11.32 17.77
CA LYS A 117 0.25 10.63 16.62
C LYS A 117 0.78 11.20 15.30
N TYR A 118 0.76 10.35 14.29
CA TYR A 118 1.14 10.69 12.92
C TYR A 118 -0.10 10.79 12.04
N ALA A 119 -0.11 11.78 11.15
CA ALA A 119 -1.07 11.91 10.09
C ALA A 119 -0.34 11.94 8.74
N VAL A 120 -0.77 11.11 7.80
CA VAL A 120 -0.28 11.16 6.42
C VAL A 120 -1.26 11.99 5.61
N VAL A 121 -0.81 13.11 5.07
CA VAL A 121 -1.56 13.95 4.14
C VAL A 121 -1.30 13.48 2.72
N VAL A 122 -2.37 13.14 1.99
CA VAL A 122 -2.34 12.81 0.57
C VAL A 122 -3.25 13.79 -0.15
N ALA A 123 -2.64 14.77 -0.81
CA ALA A 123 -3.34 15.83 -1.53
C ALA A 123 -2.88 15.87 -2.99
N GLY A 124 -3.64 16.53 -3.84
CA GLY A 124 -3.20 16.87 -5.19
C GLY A 124 -3.87 18.15 -5.64
N TRP A 125 -3.30 18.77 -6.67
CA TRP A 125 -3.88 19.96 -7.28
C TRP A 125 -5.28 19.68 -7.82
N GLU A 126 -5.41 18.58 -8.57
CA GLU A 126 -6.68 18.06 -9.05
C GLU A 126 -7.01 16.66 -8.50
N ALA A 127 -8.23 16.20 -8.78
CA ALA A 127 -8.68 14.86 -8.41
C ALA A 127 -7.81 13.76 -9.05
N GLY A 128 -7.27 14.01 -10.25
CA GLY A 128 -6.32 13.12 -10.92
C GLY A 128 -5.00 12.98 -10.15
N ASP A 129 -4.45 14.10 -9.69
CA ASP A 129 -3.18 14.14 -8.96
C ASP A 129 -3.30 13.50 -7.58
N THR A 130 -4.43 13.73 -6.91
CA THR A 130 -4.75 13.07 -5.63
C THR A 130 -4.80 11.55 -5.81
N ARG A 131 -5.38 11.07 -6.92
CA ARG A 131 -5.41 9.64 -7.25
C ARG A 131 -4.00 9.08 -7.49
N ASN A 132 -3.16 9.80 -8.22
CA ASN A 132 -1.78 9.40 -8.46
C ASN A 132 -0.98 9.31 -7.14
N ALA A 133 -1.12 10.31 -6.27
CA ALA A 133 -0.50 10.31 -4.94
C ALA A 133 -0.99 9.15 -4.08
N CYS A 134 -2.29 8.84 -4.09
CA CYS A 134 -2.83 7.65 -3.44
C CYS A 134 -2.27 6.35 -4.02
N SER A 135 -2.10 6.25 -5.34
CA SER A 135 -1.51 5.06 -5.98
C SER A 135 -0.06 4.86 -5.55
N VAL A 136 0.74 5.93 -5.51
CA VAL A 136 2.12 5.87 -5.00
C VAL A 136 2.16 5.38 -3.56
N LEU A 137 1.30 5.92 -2.68
CA LEU A 137 1.26 5.50 -1.28
C LEU A 137 0.81 4.04 -1.12
N GLN A 138 -0.15 3.56 -1.92
CA GLN A 138 -0.55 2.15 -1.93
C GLN A 138 0.58 1.22 -2.40
N GLN A 139 1.42 1.71 -3.31
CA GLN A 139 2.58 1.01 -3.85
C GLN A 139 3.87 1.33 -3.07
N PHE A 140 3.78 1.66 -1.78
CA PHE A 140 4.93 2.01 -0.94
C PHE A 140 6.10 1.03 -1.08
N GLY A 141 5.84 -0.28 -1.14
CA GLY A 141 6.92 -1.28 -1.29
C GLY A 141 7.69 -1.18 -2.60
N THR A 142 7.06 -0.70 -3.67
CA THR A 142 7.71 -0.47 -4.98
C THR A 142 8.49 0.83 -5.00
N PHE A 143 8.00 1.86 -4.30
CA PHE A 143 8.58 3.21 -4.26
C PHE A 143 9.29 3.53 -2.95
N ALA A 144 9.68 2.50 -2.19
CA ALA A 144 10.26 2.65 -0.86
C ALA A 144 11.50 3.54 -0.90
N THR A 145 12.32 3.44 -1.95
CA THR A 145 13.55 4.24 -2.10
C THR A 145 13.29 5.73 -2.26
N GLN A 146 12.14 6.11 -2.81
CA GLN A 146 11.75 7.51 -3.00
C GLN A 146 11.01 8.08 -1.79
N LEU A 147 10.36 7.22 -1.00
CA LEU A 147 9.55 7.60 0.16
C LEU A 147 10.32 7.51 1.48
N ASP A 148 11.27 6.59 1.59
CA ASP A 148 12.04 6.35 2.80
C ASP A 148 12.95 7.55 3.14
N GLY A 149 12.98 7.91 4.41
CA GLY A 149 13.70 9.10 4.91
C GLY A 149 13.09 10.46 4.53
N ASN A 150 12.10 10.52 3.63
CA ASN A 150 11.47 11.77 3.21
C ASN A 150 10.18 12.03 4.00
N MET A 151 10.10 13.18 4.66
CA MET A 151 8.87 13.61 5.37
C MET A 151 7.78 14.07 4.42
N ALA A 152 8.14 14.47 3.20
CA ALA A 152 7.19 14.86 2.19
C ALA A 152 7.75 14.63 0.77
N VAL A 153 6.88 14.22 -0.15
CA VAL A 153 7.19 14.02 -1.56
C VAL A 153 6.10 14.61 -2.45
N LYS A 154 6.50 15.06 -3.63
CA LYS A 154 5.64 15.44 -4.76
C LYS A 154 5.49 14.27 -5.70
N VAL A 155 4.33 14.17 -6.34
CA VAL A 155 3.98 13.09 -7.27
C VAL A 155 3.44 13.72 -8.54
N THR A 156 4.23 13.78 -9.61
CA THR A 156 3.77 14.19 -10.95
C THR A 156 3.29 12.99 -11.77
N SER A 157 3.78 11.79 -11.47
CA SER A 157 3.35 10.54 -12.08
C SER A 157 3.61 9.35 -11.14
N VAL A 158 2.91 8.23 -11.38
CA VAL A 158 3.10 6.98 -10.62
C VAL A 158 4.34 6.24 -11.13
N SER A 159 5.51 6.86 -11.00
CA SER A 159 6.80 6.33 -11.42
C SER A 159 7.91 6.83 -10.50
N ALA A 160 9.03 6.11 -10.43
CA ALA A 160 10.18 6.51 -9.61
C ALA A 160 10.68 7.94 -9.94
N SER A 161 10.72 8.30 -11.22
CA SER A 161 11.14 9.64 -11.67
C SER A 161 10.08 10.71 -11.43
N GLY A 162 8.81 10.32 -11.28
CA GLY A 162 7.72 11.22 -10.97
C GLY A 162 7.56 11.53 -9.48
N ILE A 163 8.33 10.89 -8.61
CA ILE A 163 8.29 11.07 -7.17
C ILE A 163 9.55 11.84 -6.75
N THR A 164 9.37 13.06 -6.25
CA THR A 164 10.48 13.91 -5.85
C THR A 164 10.31 14.38 -4.40
N PRO A 165 11.38 14.41 -3.58
CA PRO A 165 11.30 14.94 -2.22
C PRO A 165 10.89 16.41 -2.23
N VAL A 166 10.05 16.81 -1.28
CA VAL A 166 9.79 18.21 -0.97
C VAL A 166 10.93 18.64 -0.05
N THR A 167 11.91 19.35 -0.59
CA THR A 167 12.95 19.97 0.24
C THR A 167 12.35 21.13 1.00
N SER A 168 12.44 21.05 2.34
CA SER A 168 12.09 22.12 3.29
C SER A 168 12.96 23.36 3.10
#